data_AF-A0A419GIJ6-F1
#
_entry.id   AF-A0A419GIJ6-F1
#
_cell.length_a   1.000
_cell.length_b   1.000
_cell.length_c   1.000
_cell.angle_alpha   90.00
_cell.angle_beta   90.00
_cell.angle_gamma   90.00
#
_symmetry.space_group_name_H-M   'P 1'
#
loop_
_entity.id
_entity.type
_entity.pdbx_description
1 polymer ?
#
loop_
_entity_poly.entity_id
_entity_poly.type
_entity_poly.pdbx_seq_one_letter_code
_entity_poly.pdbx_strand_id
1 'polypeptide(L)'
;MRFSDIKVGCIYNVIFDPVKGCEFDGKHLALVLKKNNDNNTFIVMPLTTAPSGAGINKIEFGPIASLPTSLRGNRTYAVFNQIRTVNASRFIALKEGSCVVECPMDMGIFSDLLLLGIKELLHSVPQDDKIAILKKAYEGERVIKAKDLAYTIRGLKNRRAEIEEEISRLKHEIKETLQGISYSLEQKYIDDGIQSIFDEAMYE
;
A
#
# COMPACT_ATOMS: atom_id res chain seq x y z
N MET A 1 14.94 -5.45 13.82
CA MET A 1 15.14 -3.99 13.66
C MET A 1 14.08 -3.23 14.48
N ARG A 2 14.19 -1.90 14.68
CA ARG A 2 13.07 -1.16 15.30
C ARG A 2 11.95 -0.93 14.28
N PHE A 3 10.72 -0.83 14.76
CA PHE A 3 9.55 -0.59 13.93
C PHE A 3 9.68 0.70 13.09
N SER A 4 10.24 1.77 13.66
CA SER A 4 10.47 3.04 12.97
C SER A 4 11.36 2.93 11.73
N ASP A 5 12.30 1.99 11.75
CA ASP A 5 13.37 1.88 10.76
C ASP A 5 12.94 1.08 9.51
N ILE A 6 11.80 0.38 9.58
CA ILE A 6 11.26 -0.44 8.50
C ILE A 6 10.23 0.37 7.71
N LYS A 7 10.43 0.43 6.38
CA LYS A 7 9.62 1.23 5.46
C LYS A 7 8.80 0.34 4.53
N VAL A 8 7.58 0.76 4.23
CA VAL A 8 6.74 0.15 3.19
C VAL A 8 7.37 0.38 1.82
N GLY A 9 7.27 -0.61 0.92
CA GLY A 9 7.90 -0.56 -0.39
C GLY A 9 9.40 -0.90 -0.39
N CYS A 10 10.00 -1.19 0.77
CA CYS A 10 11.39 -1.60 0.87
C CYS A 10 11.54 -3.12 1.08
N ILE A 11 12.71 -3.64 0.68
CA ILE A 11 13.09 -5.05 0.79
C ILE A 11 14.04 -5.24 1.97
N TYR A 12 13.82 -6.30 2.74
CA TYR A 12 14.67 -6.70 3.87
C TYR A 12 14.92 -8.20 3.86
N ASN A 13 15.95 -8.65 4.58
CA ASN A 13 16.00 -10.04 5.01
C ASN A 13 15.02 -10.23 6.18
N VAL A 14 14.19 -11.27 6.11
CA VAL A 14 13.21 -11.62 7.14
C VAL A 14 13.42 -13.06 7.55
N ILE A 15 13.45 -13.30 8.87
CA ILE A 15 13.42 -14.65 9.45
C ILE A 15 11.96 -15.08 9.56
N PHE A 16 11.63 -16.13 8.83
CA PHE A 16 10.30 -16.69 8.73
C PHE A 16 10.04 -17.78 9.79
N ASP A 17 11.08 -18.40 10.34
CA ASP A 17 10.98 -19.48 11.33
C ASP A 17 10.64 -19.04 12.77
N PRO A 18 9.94 -19.86 13.57
CA PRO A 18 9.40 -21.16 13.22
C PRO A 18 8.17 -21.04 12.33
N VAL A 19 7.96 -22.06 11.51
CA VAL A 19 6.77 -22.20 10.66
C VAL A 19 6.17 -23.60 10.79
N LYS A 20 4.92 -23.77 10.39
CA LYS A 20 4.31 -25.10 10.25
C LYS A 20 4.61 -25.70 8.88
N GLY A 21 4.32 -26.99 8.71
CA GLY A 21 4.49 -27.66 7.42
C GLY A 21 3.74 -26.92 6.30
N CYS A 22 4.38 -26.81 5.13
CA CYS A 22 3.91 -26.12 3.92
C CYS A 22 3.90 -24.58 3.97
N GLU A 23 4.33 -23.95 5.05
CA GLU A 23 4.59 -22.51 5.08
C GLU A 23 5.96 -22.19 4.49
N PHE A 24 6.11 -20.98 3.95
CA PHE A 24 7.41 -20.46 3.52
C PHE A 24 8.34 -20.23 4.73
N ASP A 25 9.43 -21.00 4.80
CA ASP A 25 10.33 -21.13 5.94
C ASP A 25 11.63 -20.33 5.78
N GLY A 26 12.54 -20.41 6.76
CA GLY A 26 13.92 -19.96 6.61
C GLY A 26 14.15 -18.46 6.73
N LYS A 27 15.25 -17.99 6.13
CA LYS A 27 15.62 -16.57 6.05
C LYS A 27 15.68 -16.16 4.58
N HIS A 28 14.81 -15.24 4.20
CA HIS A 28 14.65 -14.83 2.81
C HIS A 28 14.48 -13.32 2.70
N LEU A 29 14.62 -12.82 1.46
CA LEU A 29 14.20 -11.46 1.16
C LEU A 29 12.67 -11.36 1.27
N ALA A 30 12.18 -10.21 1.67
CA ALA A 30 10.75 -9.92 1.69
C ALA A 30 10.49 -8.45 1.42
N LEU A 31 9.46 -8.19 0.62
CA LEU A 31 8.95 -6.85 0.35
C LEU A 31 7.93 -6.47 1.42
N VAL A 32 8.08 -5.28 2.02
CA VAL A 32 7.11 -4.77 3.00
C VAL A 32 5.92 -4.14 2.28
N LEU A 33 4.75 -4.76 2.42
CA LEU A 33 3.50 -4.28 1.81
C LEU A 33 2.76 -3.29 2.70
N LYS A 34 2.77 -3.52 4.02
CA LYS A 34 2.01 -2.71 4.98
C LYS A 34 2.66 -2.68 6.37
N LYS A 35 2.60 -1.52 7.03
CA LYS A 35 2.76 -1.37 8.47
C LYS A 35 1.43 -1.60 9.18
N ASN A 36 1.41 -2.41 10.23
CA ASN A 36 0.21 -2.54 11.05
C ASN A 36 0.15 -1.47 12.15
N ASN A 37 -1.06 -1.19 12.61
CA ASN A 37 -1.34 -0.12 13.59
C ASN A 37 -0.92 -0.51 15.02
N ASP A 38 -0.48 -1.75 15.23
CA ASP A 38 0.03 -2.26 16.51
C ASP A 38 1.47 -1.79 16.81
N ASN A 39 2.08 -1.03 15.90
CA ASN A 39 3.45 -0.53 15.97
C ASN A 39 4.52 -1.61 16.14
N ASN A 40 4.21 -2.86 15.79
CA ASN A 40 5.09 -4.00 16.01
C ASN A 40 5.17 -4.96 14.83
N THR A 41 4.13 -5.00 13.99
CA THR A 41 4.04 -5.99 12.92
C THR A 41 3.87 -5.37 11.54
N PHE A 42 4.22 -6.17 10.53
CA PHE A 42 4.24 -5.79 9.14
C PHE A 42 3.65 -6.91 8.31
N ILE A 43 2.94 -6.57 7.24
CA ILE A 43 2.57 -7.54 6.20
C ILE A 43 3.66 -7.53 5.14
N VAL A 44 4.20 -8.69 4.84
CA VAL A 44 5.28 -8.86 3.87
C VAL A 44 4.93 -9.88 2.81
N MET A 45 5.47 -9.69 1.61
CA MET A 45 5.50 -10.68 0.55
C MET A 45 6.89 -11.32 0.48
N PRO A 46 7.02 -12.64 0.70
CA PRO A 46 8.30 -13.32 0.58
C PRO A 46 8.84 -13.28 -0.84
N LEU A 47 10.17 -13.16 -0.96
CA LEU A 47 10.91 -13.18 -2.21
C LEU A 47 11.92 -14.33 -2.19
N THR A 48 12.07 -15.02 -3.32
CA THR A 48 13.00 -16.14 -3.46
C THR A 48 13.73 -16.09 -4.79
N THR A 49 14.87 -16.75 -4.88
CA THR A 49 15.62 -16.95 -6.13
C THR A 49 15.32 -18.29 -6.79
N ALA A 50 14.65 -19.21 -6.07
CA ALA A 50 14.29 -20.50 -6.61
C ALA A 50 13.19 -20.33 -7.69
N PRO A 51 13.26 -21.00 -8.85
CA PRO A 51 12.24 -20.89 -9.89
C PRO A 51 11.02 -21.81 -9.69
N SER A 52 11.10 -22.80 -8.79
CA SER A 52 10.07 -23.83 -8.58
C SER A 52 8.68 -23.27 -8.23
N GLY A 53 7.67 -23.47 -9.08
CA GLY A 53 6.31 -22.94 -8.88
C GLY A 53 6.07 -21.55 -9.49
N ALA A 54 7.02 -21.03 -10.28
CA ALA A 54 6.79 -19.86 -11.12
C ALA A 54 5.54 -20.04 -11.99
N GLY A 55 4.66 -19.04 -12.01
CA GLY A 55 3.36 -19.06 -12.70
C GLY A 55 2.25 -19.78 -11.93
N ILE A 56 2.55 -20.43 -10.80
CA ILE A 56 1.58 -21.14 -9.97
C ILE A 56 1.40 -20.41 -8.64
N ASN A 57 2.47 -20.28 -7.86
CA ASN A 57 2.45 -19.68 -6.52
C ASN A 57 3.41 -18.49 -6.37
N LYS A 58 4.17 -18.19 -7.43
CA LYS A 58 5.06 -17.03 -7.49
C LYS A 58 5.21 -16.49 -8.91
N ILE A 59 5.57 -15.22 -9.02
CA ILE A 59 5.83 -14.54 -10.29
C ILE A 59 7.28 -14.08 -10.38
N GLU A 60 7.91 -14.24 -11.56
CA GLU A 60 9.24 -13.70 -11.84
C GLU A 60 9.12 -12.22 -12.20
N PHE A 61 9.98 -11.39 -11.64
CA PHE A 61 10.07 -9.97 -12.02
C PHE A 61 11.53 -9.50 -12.23
N GLY A 62 12.44 -10.47 -12.37
CA GLY A 62 13.82 -10.23 -12.77
C GLY A 62 14.76 -9.76 -11.65
N PRO A 63 15.91 -9.16 -12.01
CA PRO A 63 16.86 -8.60 -11.07
C PRO A 63 16.35 -7.27 -10.48
N ILE A 64 16.71 -6.99 -9.24
CA ILE A 64 16.29 -5.78 -8.52
C ILE A 64 17.51 -4.88 -8.34
N ALA A 65 17.51 -3.74 -9.04
CA ALA A 65 18.65 -2.81 -9.07
C ALA A 65 19.04 -2.25 -7.70
N SER A 66 18.05 -2.06 -6.81
CA SER A 66 18.26 -1.49 -5.47
C SER A 66 18.90 -2.46 -4.47
N LEU A 67 19.03 -3.74 -4.80
CA LEU A 67 19.67 -4.72 -3.92
C LEU A 67 21.19 -4.52 -3.84
N PRO A 68 21.83 -4.99 -2.74
CA PRO A 68 23.28 -5.08 -2.63
C PRO A 68 23.89 -5.85 -3.79
N THR A 69 25.15 -5.55 -4.11
CA THR A 69 25.86 -6.07 -5.29
C THR A 69 25.85 -7.60 -5.34
N SER A 70 25.95 -8.26 -4.18
CA SER A 70 25.91 -9.72 -4.03
C SER A 70 24.56 -10.36 -4.39
N LEU A 71 23.47 -9.59 -4.42
CA LEU A 71 22.12 -10.08 -4.68
C LEU A 71 21.50 -9.50 -5.96
N ARG A 72 22.00 -8.35 -6.43
CA ARG A 72 21.46 -7.58 -7.56
C ARG A 72 21.31 -8.38 -8.85
N GLY A 73 22.23 -9.31 -9.12
CA GLY A 73 22.22 -10.11 -10.35
C GLY A 73 21.24 -11.29 -10.33
N ASN A 74 20.64 -11.62 -9.18
CA ASN A 74 19.79 -12.79 -9.06
C ASN A 74 18.40 -12.53 -9.65
N ARG A 75 17.84 -13.54 -10.31
CA ARG A 75 16.41 -13.56 -10.62
C ARG A 75 15.62 -13.63 -9.32
N THR A 76 14.62 -12.78 -9.21
CA THR A 76 13.75 -12.74 -8.03
C THR A 76 12.33 -13.14 -8.38
N TYR A 77 11.75 -13.96 -7.52
CA TYR A 77 10.38 -14.44 -7.60
C TYR A 77 9.59 -13.99 -6.37
N ALA A 78 8.42 -13.41 -6.59
CA ALA A 78 7.51 -12.96 -5.54
C ALA A 78 6.50 -14.06 -5.20
N VAL A 79 6.54 -14.57 -3.98
CA VAL A 79 5.68 -15.67 -3.50
C VAL A 79 4.35 -15.11 -2.99
N PHE A 80 3.47 -14.78 -3.93
CA PHE A 80 2.26 -13.99 -3.67
C PHE A 80 1.21 -14.71 -2.81
N ASN A 81 1.20 -16.04 -2.77
CA ASN A 81 0.27 -16.80 -1.94
C ASN A 81 0.79 -17.11 -0.53
N GLN A 82 1.96 -16.57 -0.16
CA GLN A 82 2.56 -16.71 1.17
C GLN A 82 2.72 -15.33 1.86
N ILE A 83 1.91 -14.35 1.46
CA ILE A 83 1.83 -13.05 2.13
C ILE A 83 1.42 -13.28 3.58
N ARG A 84 2.16 -12.69 4.53
CA ARG A 84 1.88 -12.89 5.95
C ARG A 84 2.37 -11.76 6.84
N THR A 85 1.86 -11.76 8.06
CA THR A 85 2.26 -10.82 9.11
C THR A 85 3.50 -11.31 9.84
N VAL A 86 4.50 -10.45 10.01
CA VAL A 86 5.74 -10.74 10.74
C VAL A 86 6.08 -9.59 11.70
N ASN A 87 6.73 -9.92 12.83
CA ASN A 87 7.15 -8.94 13.82
C ASN A 87 8.43 -8.19 13.39
N ALA A 88 8.57 -6.92 13.79
CA ALA A 88 9.76 -6.07 13.56
C ALA A 88 11.09 -6.73 13.97
N SER A 89 11.07 -7.56 15.01
CA SER A 89 12.24 -8.30 15.51
C SER A 89 12.81 -9.28 14.49
N ARG A 90 11.99 -9.76 13.53
CA ARG A 90 12.38 -10.73 12.50
C ARG A 90 13.10 -10.10 11.30
N PHE A 91 13.11 -8.77 11.21
CA PHE A 91 13.75 -8.03 10.14
C PHE A 91 15.24 -7.83 10.38
N ILE A 92 16.01 -8.03 9.32
CA ILE A 92 17.45 -7.82 9.24
C ILE A 92 17.72 -6.88 8.07
N ALA A 93 18.42 -5.78 8.36
CA ALA A 93 18.82 -4.81 7.35
C ALA A 93 19.76 -5.45 6.32
N LEU A 94 19.58 -5.07 5.05
CA LEU A 94 20.53 -5.42 3.99
C LEU A 94 21.79 -4.55 4.13
N LYS A 95 22.94 -5.12 3.78
CA LYS A 95 24.25 -4.47 3.95
C LYS A 95 25.14 -4.68 2.74
N GLU A 96 25.97 -3.68 2.46
CA GLU A 96 27.13 -3.75 1.57
C GLU A 96 28.37 -3.52 2.45
N GLY A 97 29.15 -4.57 2.68
CA GLY A 97 30.16 -4.57 3.75
C GLY A 97 29.52 -4.31 5.13
N SER A 98 29.97 -3.27 5.82
CA SER A 98 29.43 -2.84 7.12
C SER A 98 28.25 -1.87 7.02
N CYS A 99 27.98 -1.30 5.84
CA CYS A 99 27.01 -0.23 5.66
C CYS A 99 25.62 -0.79 5.38
N VAL A 100 24.60 -0.27 6.06
CA VAL A 100 23.19 -0.59 5.77
C VAL A 100 22.79 0.03 4.44
N VAL A 101 22.12 -0.77 3.60
CA VAL A 101 21.60 -0.34 2.29
C VAL A 101 20.08 -0.38 2.35
N GLU A 102 19.46 0.72 1.94
CA GLU A 102 18.02 0.79 1.72
C GLU A 102 17.70 0.27 0.32
N CYS A 103 16.76 -0.67 0.22
CA CYS A 103 16.42 -1.33 -1.03
C CYS A 103 14.96 -1.07 -1.40
N PRO A 104 14.62 0.13 -1.89
CA PRO A 104 13.26 0.43 -2.34
C PRO A 104 12.94 -0.37 -3.60
N MET A 105 11.69 -0.83 -3.69
CA MET A 105 11.12 -1.37 -4.92
C MET A 105 10.69 -0.22 -5.83
N ASP A 106 10.80 -0.43 -7.14
CA ASP A 106 10.15 0.46 -8.10
C ASP A 106 8.64 0.55 -7.81
N MET A 107 8.06 1.75 -7.92
CA MET A 107 6.66 1.98 -7.55
C MET A 107 5.67 1.29 -8.48
N GLY A 108 5.99 1.12 -9.76
CA GLY A 108 5.19 0.35 -10.70
C GLY A 108 5.16 -1.11 -10.30
N ILE A 109 6.34 -1.71 -10.10
CA ILE A 109 6.47 -3.10 -9.64
C ILE A 109 5.79 -3.30 -8.29
N PHE A 110 5.96 -2.38 -7.34
CA PHE A 110 5.32 -2.44 -6.04
C PHE A 110 3.79 -2.48 -6.16
N SER A 111 3.22 -1.63 -7.02
CA SER A 111 1.78 -1.58 -7.26
C SER A 111 1.25 -2.87 -7.90
N ASP A 112 1.99 -3.43 -8.86
CA ASP A 112 1.64 -4.69 -9.50
C ASP A 112 1.67 -5.87 -8.51
N LEU A 113 2.66 -5.91 -7.62
CA LEU A 113 2.77 -6.94 -6.58
C LEU A 113 1.66 -6.79 -5.52
N LEU A 114 1.29 -5.56 -5.14
CA LEU A 114 0.14 -5.32 -4.27
C LEU A 114 -1.16 -5.81 -4.91
N LEU A 115 -1.39 -5.48 -6.19
CA LEU A 115 -2.55 -5.94 -6.93
C LEU A 115 -2.59 -7.47 -7.02
N LEU A 116 -1.43 -8.10 -7.23
CA LEU A 116 -1.32 -9.57 -7.24
C LEU A 116 -1.72 -10.17 -5.89
N GLY A 117 -1.25 -9.58 -4.78
CA GLY A 117 -1.67 -9.99 -3.44
C GLY A 117 -3.18 -9.84 -3.20
N ILE A 118 -3.78 -8.74 -3.66
CA ILE A 118 -5.23 -8.52 -3.58
C ILE A 118 -5.99 -9.57 -4.40
N LYS A 119 -5.53 -9.87 -5.62
CA LYS A 119 -6.13 -10.89 -6.49
C LYS A 119 -6.07 -12.27 -5.86
N GLU A 120 -4.96 -12.60 -5.21
CA GLU A 120 -4.81 -13.86 -4.48
C GLU A 120 -5.78 -13.98 -3.31
N LEU A 121 -5.91 -12.92 -2.49
CA LEU A 121 -6.88 -12.89 -1.39
C LEU A 121 -8.32 -13.04 -1.86
N LEU A 122 -8.62 -12.54 -3.05
CA LEU A 122 -9.94 -12.64 -3.67
C LEU A 122 -10.10 -13.89 -4.54
N HIS A 123 -9.08 -14.75 -4.71
CA HIS A 123 -9.06 -15.80 -5.73
C HIS A 123 -10.36 -16.63 -5.77
N SER A 124 -10.83 -17.07 -4.61
CA SER A 124 -12.01 -17.94 -4.45
C SER A 124 -13.36 -17.20 -4.36
N VAL A 125 -13.37 -15.87 -4.45
CA VAL A 125 -14.58 -15.04 -4.44
C VAL A 125 -15.26 -15.08 -5.82
N PRO A 126 -16.60 -15.19 -5.92
CA PRO A 126 -17.32 -15.09 -7.20
C PRO A 126 -17.02 -13.79 -7.95
N GLN A 127 -17.12 -13.83 -9.29
CA GLN A 127 -16.71 -12.70 -10.14
C GLN A 127 -17.51 -11.42 -9.86
N ASP A 128 -18.82 -11.53 -9.69
CA ASP A 128 -19.67 -10.36 -9.41
C ASP A 128 -19.38 -9.77 -8.02
N ASP A 129 -19.11 -10.62 -7.03
CA ASP A 129 -18.71 -10.19 -5.69
C ASP A 129 -17.35 -9.51 -5.70
N LYS A 130 -16.37 -10.02 -6.48
CA LYS A 130 -15.07 -9.35 -6.69
C LYS A 130 -15.27 -7.94 -7.24
N ILE A 131 -16.11 -7.80 -8.26
CA ILE A 131 -16.42 -6.50 -8.87
C ILE A 131 -17.02 -5.56 -7.83
N ALA A 132 -18.00 -6.04 -7.05
CA ALA A 132 -18.64 -5.25 -6.01
C ALA A 132 -17.66 -4.80 -4.92
N ILE A 133 -16.80 -5.70 -4.43
CA ILE A 133 -15.78 -5.40 -3.40
C ILE A 133 -14.79 -4.35 -3.90
N LEU A 134 -14.23 -4.56 -5.10
CA LEU A 134 -13.22 -3.66 -5.67
C LEU A 134 -13.82 -2.29 -6.02
N LYS A 135 -15.05 -2.26 -6.55
CA LYS A 135 -15.78 -1.01 -6.81
C LYS A 135 -16.02 -0.25 -5.51
N LYS A 136 -16.49 -0.92 -4.45
CA LYS A 136 -16.69 -0.30 -3.13
C LYS A 136 -15.39 0.25 -2.55
N ALA A 137 -14.27 -0.48 -2.70
CA ALA A 137 -12.95 0.00 -2.27
C ALA A 137 -12.53 1.26 -3.04
N TYR A 138 -12.67 1.25 -4.37
CA TYR A 138 -12.39 2.40 -5.23
C TYR A 138 -13.22 3.64 -4.87
N GLU A 139 -14.53 3.46 -4.69
CA GLU A 139 -15.44 4.54 -4.29
C GLU A 139 -15.08 5.07 -2.90
N GLY A 140 -14.71 4.19 -1.96
CA GLY A 140 -14.22 4.56 -0.64
C GLY A 140 -12.96 5.44 -0.68
N GLU A 141 -11.96 5.08 -1.48
CA GLU A 141 -10.74 5.89 -1.65
C GLU A 141 -11.03 7.25 -2.30
N ARG A 142 -11.99 7.33 -3.23
CA ARG A 142 -12.46 8.63 -3.78
C ARG A 142 -13.08 9.51 -2.71
N VAL A 143 -13.90 8.95 -1.82
CA VAL A 143 -14.48 9.70 -0.69
C VAL A 143 -13.38 10.17 0.28
N ILE A 144 -12.38 9.34 0.57
CA ILE A 144 -11.23 9.74 1.41
C ILE A 144 -10.49 10.92 0.77
N LYS A 145 -10.13 10.81 -0.51
CA LYS A 145 -9.50 11.91 -1.26
C LYS A 145 -10.31 13.20 -1.18
N ALA A 146 -11.63 13.12 -1.41
CA ALA A 146 -12.50 14.30 -1.34
C ALA A 146 -12.49 14.93 0.07
N LYS A 147 -12.51 14.13 1.13
CA LYS A 147 -12.43 14.63 2.52
C LYS A 147 -11.12 15.37 2.77
N ASP A 148 -9.99 14.85 2.29
CA ASP A 148 -8.68 15.50 2.46
C ASP A 148 -8.61 16.85 1.72
N LEU A 149 -9.19 16.92 0.52
CA LEU A 149 -9.32 18.18 -0.23
C LEU A 149 -10.21 19.18 0.53
N ALA A 150 -11.31 18.74 1.11
CA ALA A 150 -12.20 19.62 1.89
C ALA A 150 -11.55 20.11 3.19
N TYR A 151 -10.78 19.28 3.90
CA TYR A 151 -9.98 19.73 5.03
C TYR A 151 -8.92 20.77 4.62
N THR A 152 -8.33 20.59 3.43
CA THR A 152 -7.41 21.58 2.86
C THR A 152 -8.14 22.91 2.64
N ILE A 153 -9.30 22.91 1.97
CA ILE A 153 -10.14 24.11 1.78
C ILE A 153 -10.48 24.77 3.12
N ARG A 154 -10.91 23.99 4.13
CA ARG A 154 -11.22 24.51 5.48
C ARG A 154 -10.02 25.22 6.10
N GLY A 155 -8.82 24.63 5.97
CA GLY A 155 -7.57 25.25 6.42
C GLY A 155 -7.26 26.57 5.70
N LEU A 156 -7.52 26.65 4.40
CA LEU A 156 -7.32 27.84 3.59
C LEU A 156 -8.32 28.96 3.95
N LYS A 157 -9.62 28.64 4.08
CA LYS A 157 -10.67 29.59 4.51
C LYS A 157 -10.33 30.24 5.86
N ASN A 158 -9.73 29.49 6.79
CA ASN A 158 -9.32 30.01 8.10
C ASN A 158 -8.13 30.97 8.05
N ARG A 159 -7.29 30.91 7.01
CA ARG A 159 -6.06 31.72 6.89
C ARG A 159 -6.28 33.09 6.22
N ARG A 160 -7.46 33.37 5.67
CA ARG A 160 -7.86 34.66 5.05
C ARG A 160 -6.83 35.28 4.08
N ALA A 161 -6.15 34.46 3.27
CA ALA A 161 -5.36 34.98 2.15
C ALA A 161 -6.20 34.98 0.85
N GLU A 162 -5.75 35.70 -0.18
CA GLU A 162 -6.32 35.60 -1.55
C GLU A 162 -6.05 34.20 -2.13
N ILE A 163 -6.92 33.24 -1.80
CA ILE A 163 -6.77 31.82 -2.16
C ILE A 163 -8.01 31.32 -2.92
N GLU A 164 -8.86 32.23 -3.42
CA GLU A 164 -10.16 31.90 -4.02
C GLU A 164 -10.02 30.99 -5.25
N GLU A 165 -9.00 31.24 -6.08
CA GLU A 165 -8.72 30.41 -7.25
C GLU A 165 -8.31 28.98 -6.85
N GLU A 166 -7.49 28.83 -5.81
CA GLU A 166 -7.08 27.51 -5.32
C GLU A 166 -8.24 26.77 -4.62
N ILE A 167 -9.09 27.47 -3.86
CA ILE A 167 -10.33 26.90 -3.32
C ILE A 167 -11.24 26.42 -4.46
N SER A 168 -11.43 27.22 -5.49
CA SER A 168 -12.25 26.87 -6.66
C SER A 168 -11.70 25.64 -7.39
N ARG A 169 -10.37 25.57 -7.57
CA ARG A 169 -9.69 24.39 -8.15
C ARG A 169 -9.93 23.13 -7.32
N LEU A 170 -9.80 23.22 -6.00
CA LEU A 170 -10.02 22.09 -5.09
C LEU A 170 -11.49 21.65 -5.06
N LYS A 171 -12.45 22.59 -5.14
CA LYS A 171 -13.88 22.27 -5.28
C LYS A 171 -14.16 21.52 -6.58
N HIS A 172 -13.60 21.97 -7.69
CA HIS A 172 -13.72 21.27 -8.97
C HIS A 172 -13.18 19.84 -8.88
N GLU A 173 -12.02 19.65 -8.25
CA GLU A 173 -11.45 18.32 -8.04
C GLU A 173 -12.32 17.44 -7.12
N ILE A 174 -12.96 18.00 -6.09
CA ILE A 174 -13.94 17.28 -5.26
C ILE A 174 -15.12 16.82 -6.12
N LYS A 175 -15.67 17.71 -6.95
CA LYS A 175 -16.81 17.40 -7.83
C LYS A 175 -16.49 16.25 -8.77
N GLU A 176 -15.35 16.31 -9.47
CA GLU A 176 -14.88 15.22 -10.33
C GLU A 176 -14.64 13.94 -9.52
N THR A 177 -14.06 14.06 -8.32
CA THR A 177 -13.78 12.93 -7.43
C THR A 177 -15.05 12.29 -6.87
N LEU A 178 -16.17 12.98 -6.74
CA LEU A 178 -17.41 12.41 -6.21
C LEU A 178 -18.48 12.12 -7.28
N GLN A 179 -18.22 12.51 -8.53
CA GLN A 179 -19.16 12.31 -9.63
C GLN A 179 -19.53 10.82 -9.79
N GLY A 180 -20.85 10.55 -9.71
CA GLY A 180 -21.43 9.22 -9.88
C GLY A 180 -21.29 8.29 -8.67
N ILE A 181 -20.82 8.79 -7.52
CA ILE A 181 -20.61 8.00 -6.31
C ILE A 181 -21.68 8.34 -5.26
N SER A 182 -22.29 7.31 -4.68
CA SER A 182 -23.10 7.46 -3.48
C SER A 182 -22.20 7.35 -2.24
N TYR A 183 -22.27 8.34 -1.36
CA TYR A 183 -21.46 8.38 -0.14
C TYR A 183 -22.26 8.91 1.05
N SER A 184 -21.79 8.60 2.24
CA SER A 184 -22.28 9.14 3.51
C SER A 184 -21.09 9.56 4.36
N LEU A 185 -21.18 10.73 4.99
CA LEU A 185 -20.17 11.21 5.93
C LEU A 185 -20.53 10.79 7.37
N GLU A 186 -19.53 10.37 8.13
CA GLU A 186 -19.68 10.21 9.58
C GLU A 186 -19.94 11.56 10.25
N GLN A 187 -20.67 11.56 11.37
CA GLN A 187 -21.10 12.78 12.07
C GLN A 187 -19.95 13.76 12.34
N LYS A 188 -18.76 13.24 12.72
CA LYS A 188 -17.57 14.05 12.94
C LYS A 188 -17.22 14.94 11.74
N TYR A 189 -17.31 14.42 10.52
CA TYR A 189 -17.00 15.19 9.31
C TYR A 189 -18.07 16.25 9.01
N ILE A 190 -19.32 15.94 9.35
CA ILE A 190 -20.44 16.90 9.26
C ILE A 190 -20.21 18.05 10.25
N ASP A 191 -19.89 17.74 11.50
CA ASP A 191 -19.58 18.70 12.56
C ASP A 191 -18.36 19.58 12.20
N ASP A 192 -17.39 19.00 11.49
CA ASP A 192 -16.21 19.68 10.96
C ASP A 192 -16.52 20.61 9.77
N GLY A 193 -17.76 20.65 9.29
CA GLY A 193 -18.20 21.47 8.16
C GLY A 193 -17.84 20.91 6.78
N ILE A 194 -17.36 19.66 6.69
CA ILE A 194 -16.95 19.03 5.43
C ILE A 194 -18.14 18.84 4.48
N GLN A 195 -19.32 18.50 5.02
CA GLN A 195 -20.54 18.37 4.22
C GLN A 195 -20.86 19.67 3.47
N SER A 196 -20.76 20.82 4.13
CA SER A 196 -21.02 22.12 3.50
C SER A 196 -20.06 22.40 2.34
N ILE A 197 -18.78 21.99 2.46
CA ILE A 197 -17.79 22.17 1.39
C ILE A 197 -18.10 21.25 0.21
N PHE A 198 -18.55 20.01 0.48
CA PHE A 198 -19.00 19.10 -0.57
C PHE A 198 -20.24 19.64 -1.28
N ASP A 199 -21.22 20.13 -0.52
CA ASP A 199 -22.43 20.73 -1.08
C ASP A 199 -22.05 21.92 -1.99
N GLU A 200 -21.25 22.87 -1.50
CA GLU A 200 -20.72 23.98 -2.30
C GLU A 200 -20.05 23.50 -3.61
N ALA A 201 -19.17 22.50 -3.53
CA ALA A 201 -18.44 21.97 -4.68
C ALA A 201 -19.33 21.28 -5.72
N MET A 202 -20.46 20.71 -5.30
CA MET A 202 -21.38 19.98 -6.18
C MET A 202 -22.42 20.90 -6.85
N TYR A 203 -22.69 22.08 -6.27
CA TYR A 203 -23.62 23.08 -6.82
C TYR A 203 -22.96 24.11 -7.77
N GLU A 204 -21.64 24.26 -7.73
CA GLU A 204 -20.83 24.97 -8.76
C GLU A 204 -20.66 24.12 -10.02
#